data_AF-A0A7K9BHB3-F1
#
_entry.id   AF-A0A7K9BHB3-F1
#
_cell.length_a   1.000
_cell.length_b   1.000
_cell.length_c   1.000
_cell.angle_alpha   90.00
_cell.angle_beta   90.00
_cell.angle_gamma   90.00
#
_symmetry.space_group_name_H-M   'P 1'
#
loop_
_entity.id
_entity.type
_entity.pdbx_description
1 polymer ?
#
loop_
_entity_poly.entity_id
_entity_poly.type
_entity_poly.pdbx_seq_one_letter_code
_entity_poly.pdbx_strand_id
1 'polypeptide(L)'
;LSTKASSRALLTALASKVKHINGRYERFLERTFPRFYVLYATFMKGIQALFLEVKEVRKIKLKMSRQRLNFHQLPYREMERLRQVGLGARAGLWQFRRDLIKAIPIGIIAIPPFANFLVIVLMYFFPRQFLIRYFWTPRQQVEFLDAYHAIRREVYPDVVESLALAARSLPEPQLRELCTKVQRGSQPRVAELYAVRGLFLASPLGLNKLRVSHVKALSHVLFLTPHLPALFLRYRLRSHVLEIRHLDRAMLRLGLSELSEEELKAACYLRGLNSTRLSASECRAWLEQWLGLSCKLQ
;
A
#
# COMPACT_ATOMS: atom_id res chain seq x y z
N LEU A 1 29.40 -28.54 23.62
CA LEU A 1 29.76 -27.61 22.51
C LEU A 1 29.65 -28.22 21.09
N SER A 2 29.24 -29.49 20.91
CA SER A 2 29.35 -30.22 19.61
C SER A 2 28.14 -30.08 18.65
N THR A 3 26.92 -29.82 19.14
CA THR A 3 25.68 -29.89 18.32
C THR A 3 25.46 -28.68 17.39
N LYS A 4 26.03 -27.51 17.70
CA LYS A 4 25.94 -26.30 16.84
C LYS A 4 26.88 -26.33 15.63
N ALA A 5 27.97 -27.09 15.68
CA ALA A 5 28.92 -27.21 14.58
C ALA A 5 28.39 -28.15 13.49
N SER A 6 27.81 -29.29 13.88
CA SER A 6 27.19 -30.27 12.98
C SER A 6 25.99 -29.69 12.18
N SER A 7 25.12 -28.93 12.84
CA SER A 7 23.98 -28.29 12.18
C SER A 7 24.39 -27.21 11.16
N ARG A 8 25.45 -26.45 11.44
CA ARG A 8 26.02 -25.50 10.47
C ARG A 8 26.63 -26.21 9.26
N ALA A 9 27.36 -27.31 9.47
CA ALA A 9 27.97 -28.09 8.40
C ALA A 9 26.92 -28.73 7.46
N LEU A 10 25.83 -29.27 8.02
CA LEU A 10 24.70 -29.80 7.26
C LEU A 10 23.95 -28.72 6.48
N LEU A 11 23.74 -27.54 7.08
CA LEU A 11 23.14 -26.40 6.38
C LEU A 11 24.02 -25.91 5.22
N THR A 12 25.35 -25.89 5.38
CA THR A 12 26.28 -25.52 4.30
C THR A 12 26.32 -26.57 3.19
N ALA A 13 26.25 -27.87 3.52
CA ALA A 13 26.22 -28.95 2.53
C ALA A 13 24.88 -29.01 1.77
N LEU A 14 23.76 -28.74 2.45
CA LEU A 14 22.46 -28.58 1.80
C LEU A 14 22.44 -27.33 0.91
N ALA A 15 22.98 -26.21 1.38
CA ALA A 15 23.05 -24.98 0.59
C ALA A 15 23.93 -25.16 -0.67
N SER A 16 25.05 -25.88 -0.57
CA SER A 16 25.92 -26.15 -1.72
C SER A 16 25.27 -27.10 -2.74
N LYS A 17 24.57 -28.15 -2.29
CA LYS A 17 23.79 -29.04 -3.16
C LYS A 17 22.63 -28.31 -3.85
N VAL A 18 21.89 -27.48 -3.11
CA VAL A 18 20.80 -26.66 -3.67
C VAL A 18 21.35 -25.68 -4.72
N LYS A 19 22.49 -25.02 -4.44
CA LYS A 19 23.13 -24.11 -5.38
C LYS A 19 23.57 -24.81 -6.67
N HIS A 20 24.08 -26.03 -6.57
CA HIS A 20 24.51 -26.82 -7.72
C HIS A 20 23.33 -27.31 -8.58
N ILE A 21 22.24 -27.76 -7.94
CA ILE A 21 21.01 -28.16 -8.62
C ILE A 21 20.36 -26.96 -9.33
N ASN A 22 20.31 -25.80 -8.66
CA ASN A 22 19.78 -24.58 -9.24
C ASN A 22 20.56 -24.14 -10.49
N GLY A 23 21.90 -24.17 -10.45
CA GLY A 23 22.73 -23.81 -11.59
C GLY A 23 22.67 -24.80 -12.77
N ARG A 24 22.26 -26.05 -12.55
CA ARG A 24 21.99 -27.02 -13.63
C ARG A 24 20.61 -26.79 -14.25
N TYR A 25 19.64 -26.43 -13.43
CA TYR A 25 18.28 -26.08 -13.86
C TYR A 25 18.25 -24.79 -14.68
N GLU A 26 18.97 -23.75 -14.26
CA GLU A 26 19.09 -22.48 -15.00
C GLU A 26 19.69 -22.69 -16.41
N ARG A 27 20.77 -23.46 -16.51
CA ARG A 27 21.40 -23.81 -17.81
C ARG A 27 20.52 -24.69 -18.69
N PHE A 28 19.70 -25.55 -18.10
CA PHE A 28 18.73 -26.35 -18.84
C PHE A 28 17.59 -25.49 -19.40
N LEU A 29 17.05 -24.57 -18.60
CA LEU A 29 16.00 -23.63 -19.02
C LEU A 29 16.49 -22.68 -20.11
N GLU A 30 17.71 -22.16 -20.00
CA GLU A 30 18.32 -21.26 -20.99
C GLU A 30 18.46 -21.94 -22.36
N ARG A 31 18.91 -23.20 -22.40
CA ARG A 31 19.06 -23.96 -23.66
C ARG A 31 17.74 -24.40 -24.28
N THR A 32 16.77 -24.80 -23.47
CA THR A 32 15.55 -25.44 -23.99
C THR A 32 14.45 -24.43 -24.30
N PHE A 33 14.37 -23.33 -23.52
CA PHE A 33 13.33 -22.32 -23.65
C PHE A 33 13.85 -20.90 -23.38
N PRO A 34 14.55 -20.26 -24.34
CA PRO A 34 15.21 -18.97 -24.13
C PRO A 34 14.25 -17.84 -23.74
N ARG A 35 13.03 -17.80 -24.32
CA ARG A 35 11.99 -16.83 -23.93
C ARG A 35 11.50 -17.03 -22.49
N PHE A 36 11.45 -18.27 -22.02
CA PHE A 36 11.03 -18.62 -20.66
C PHE A 36 12.10 -18.25 -19.64
N TYR A 37 13.38 -18.44 -19.99
CA TYR A 37 14.50 -18.06 -19.14
C TYR A 37 14.50 -16.56 -18.82
N VAL A 38 14.18 -15.69 -19.78
CA VAL A 38 14.09 -14.24 -19.55
C VAL A 38 13.00 -13.91 -18.51
N LEU A 39 11.83 -14.56 -18.60
CA LEU A 39 10.73 -14.38 -17.64
C LEU A 39 11.10 -14.93 -16.25
N TYR A 40 11.68 -16.13 -16.19
CA TYR A 40 12.15 -16.75 -14.95
C TYR A 40 13.26 -15.93 -14.28
N ALA A 41 14.24 -15.45 -15.03
CA ALA A 41 15.33 -14.62 -14.52
C ALA A 41 14.81 -13.27 -14.00
N THR A 42 13.85 -12.66 -14.69
CA THR A 42 13.19 -11.43 -14.23
C THR A 42 12.41 -11.67 -12.93
N PHE A 43 11.69 -12.78 -12.84
CA PHE A 43 10.98 -13.20 -11.63
C PHE A 43 11.92 -13.44 -10.44
N MET A 44 12.99 -14.22 -10.65
CA MET A 44 13.97 -14.52 -9.61
C MET A 44 14.70 -13.26 -9.14
N LYS A 45 15.02 -12.33 -10.05
CA LYS A 45 15.62 -11.03 -9.69
C LYS A 45 14.72 -10.22 -8.75
N GLY A 46 13.42 -10.13 -9.00
CA GLY A 46 12.56 -9.39 -8.07
C GLY A 46 12.22 -10.15 -6.79
N ILE A 47 12.25 -11.49 -6.77
CA ILE A 47 12.22 -12.24 -5.49
C ILE A 47 13.43 -11.86 -4.65
N GLN A 48 14.63 -11.84 -5.25
CA GLN A 48 15.85 -11.42 -4.55
C GLN A 48 15.74 -9.98 -4.02
N ALA A 49 15.22 -9.04 -4.83
CA ALA A 49 14.97 -7.67 -4.40
C ALA A 49 14.01 -7.61 -3.20
N LEU A 50 12.91 -8.36 -3.21
CA LEU A 50 11.97 -8.44 -2.10
C LEU A 50 12.58 -9.01 -0.82
N PHE A 51 13.43 -10.03 -0.95
CA PHE A 51 14.17 -10.57 0.19
C PHE A 51 15.10 -9.53 0.82
N LEU A 52 15.75 -8.70 -0.01
CA LEU A 52 16.58 -7.60 0.47
C LEU A 52 15.72 -6.56 1.20
N GLU A 53 14.58 -6.15 0.65
CA GLU A 53 13.66 -5.22 1.30
C GLU A 53 13.14 -5.76 2.64
N VAL A 54 12.76 -7.04 2.70
CA VAL A 54 12.33 -7.70 3.94
C VAL A 54 13.46 -7.72 4.97
N LYS A 55 14.71 -7.94 4.55
CA LYS A 55 15.88 -7.91 5.43
C LYS A 55 16.09 -6.51 6.02
N GLU A 56 15.97 -5.46 5.22
CA GLU A 56 16.06 -4.08 5.69
C GLU A 56 14.93 -3.72 6.66
N VAL A 57 13.70 -4.13 6.37
CA VAL A 57 12.54 -3.92 7.25
C VAL A 57 12.71 -4.66 8.59
N ARG A 58 13.28 -5.87 8.56
CA ARG A 58 13.64 -6.58 9.79
C ARG A 58 14.69 -5.81 10.60
N LYS A 59 15.70 -5.22 9.95
CA LYS A 59 16.68 -4.36 10.65
C LYS A 59 16.02 -3.15 11.29
N ILE A 60 15.10 -2.47 10.59
CA ILE A 60 14.36 -1.32 11.14
C ILE A 60 13.53 -1.76 12.35
N LYS A 61 12.79 -2.88 12.27
CA LYS A 61 12.03 -3.41 13.42
C LYS A 61 12.91 -3.81 14.59
N LEU A 62 14.08 -4.39 14.33
CA LEU A 62 15.07 -4.71 15.37
C LEU A 62 15.61 -3.43 16.03
N LYS A 63 15.89 -2.38 15.25
CA LYS A 63 16.29 -1.06 15.74
C LYS A 63 15.20 -0.45 16.62
N MET A 64 13.94 -0.48 16.18
CA MET A 64 12.79 -0.02 16.97
C MET A 64 12.67 -0.75 18.31
N SER A 65 12.79 -2.09 18.30
CA SER A 65 12.70 -2.91 19.51
C SER A 65 13.86 -2.62 20.48
N ARG A 66 15.10 -2.56 19.95
CA ARG A 66 16.31 -2.27 20.75
C ARG A 66 16.29 -0.87 21.38
N GLN A 67 15.81 0.12 20.63
CA GLN A 67 15.80 1.52 21.05
C GLN A 67 14.45 1.95 21.67
N ARG A 68 13.49 1.03 21.83
CA ARG A 68 12.10 1.30 22.23
C ARG A 68 11.45 2.47 21.48
N LEU A 69 11.78 2.61 20.20
CA LEU A 69 11.22 3.68 19.36
C LEU A 69 9.81 3.32 18.91
N ASN A 70 8.93 4.31 18.98
CA ASN A 70 7.59 4.20 18.41
C ASN A 70 7.61 4.54 16.90
N PHE A 71 6.60 4.04 16.17
CA PHE A 71 6.48 4.26 14.72
C PHE A 71 6.58 5.74 14.31
N HIS A 72 6.02 6.66 15.12
CA HIS A 72 6.00 8.09 14.85
C HIS A 72 7.36 8.81 14.98
N GLN A 73 8.36 8.16 15.60
CA GLN A 73 9.69 8.73 15.83
C GLN A 73 10.67 8.42 14.69
N LEU A 74 10.31 7.52 13.78
CA LEU A 74 11.17 7.13 12.67
C LEU A 74 11.29 8.23 11.61
N PRO A 75 12.38 8.25 10.82
CA PRO A 75 12.46 9.11 9.65
C PRO A 75 11.45 8.64 8.58
N TYR A 76 11.01 9.58 7.74
CA TYR A 76 9.98 9.33 6.71
C TYR A 76 10.28 8.10 5.85
N ARG A 77 11.51 7.98 5.32
CA ARG A 77 11.91 6.86 4.44
C ARG A 77 11.84 5.50 5.13
N GLU A 78 12.16 5.43 6.43
CA GLU A 78 12.03 4.19 7.20
C GLU A 78 10.54 3.86 7.45
N MET A 79 9.71 4.87 7.76
CA MET A 79 8.26 4.68 7.92
C MET A 79 7.60 4.19 6.63
N GLU A 80 7.95 4.80 5.49
CA GLU A 80 7.38 4.42 4.21
C GLU A 80 7.79 2.99 3.82
N ARG A 81 9.04 2.60 4.01
CA ARG A 81 9.49 1.21 3.80
C ARG A 81 8.74 0.23 4.70
N LEU A 82 8.53 0.59 5.98
CA LEU A 82 7.73 -0.20 6.90
C LEU A 82 6.26 -0.29 6.47
N ARG A 83 5.68 0.73 5.85
CA ARG A 83 4.32 0.64 5.30
C ARG A 83 4.28 -0.28 4.09
N GLN A 84 5.17 -0.06 3.12
CA GLN A 84 5.20 -0.81 1.86
C GLN A 84 5.36 -2.31 2.09
N VAL A 85 6.18 -2.72 3.06
CA VAL A 85 6.46 -4.14 3.36
C VAL A 85 5.72 -4.64 4.60
N GLY A 86 5.59 -3.80 5.64
CA GLY A 86 5.13 -4.18 6.97
C GLY A 86 3.62 -4.17 7.17
N LEU A 87 2.82 -3.53 6.30
CA LEU A 87 1.38 -3.75 6.30
C LEU A 87 1.02 -5.20 5.93
N GLY A 88 1.93 -5.93 5.26
CA GLY A 88 1.84 -7.38 5.07
C GLY A 88 1.87 -8.18 6.38
N ALA A 89 2.48 -7.66 7.45
CA ALA A 89 2.76 -8.41 8.67
C ALA A 89 1.81 -8.12 9.86
N ARG A 90 1.21 -6.92 9.96
CA ARG A 90 0.39 -6.54 11.15
C ARG A 90 -1.12 -6.45 10.88
N ALA A 91 -1.53 -6.13 9.64
CA ALA A 91 -2.91 -6.24 9.15
C ALA A 91 -3.02 -7.13 7.89
N GLY A 92 -1.88 -7.46 7.29
CA GLY A 92 -1.75 -8.26 6.08
C GLY A 92 -1.78 -9.76 6.30
N LEU A 93 -1.86 -10.23 7.55
CA LEU A 93 -2.31 -11.61 7.77
C LEU A 93 -3.78 -11.83 7.33
N TRP A 94 -4.45 -10.85 6.71
CA TRP A 94 -5.72 -11.05 5.99
C TRP A 94 -5.69 -10.51 4.55
N GLN A 95 -5.00 -9.39 4.29
CA GLN A 95 -4.85 -8.85 2.92
C GLN A 95 -3.83 -9.62 2.09
N PHE A 96 -2.64 -9.83 2.65
CA PHE A 96 -1.59 -10.65 2.07
C PHE A 96 -2.06 -12.11 2.03
N ARG A 97 -2.86 -12.59 2.99
CA ARG A 97 -3.53 -13.89 2.90
C ARG A 97 -4.46 -14.01 1.69
N ARG A 98 -5.15 -12.99 1.17
CA ARG A 98 -6.05 -13.24 0.02
C ARG A 98 -5.29 -13.52 -1.27
N ASP A 99 -4.16 -12.84 -1.47
CA ASP A 99 -3.30 -13.06 -2.65
C ASP A 99 -2.30 -14.21 -2.42
N LEU A 100 -1.85 -14.41 -1.17
CA LEU A 100 -0.97 -15.51 -0.76
C LEU A 100 -1.74 -16.84 -0.56
N ILE A 101 -3.00 -16.85 -0.08
CA ILE A 101 -3.86 -18.06 -0.02
C ILE A 101 -4.27 -18.49 -1.42
N LYS A 102 -4.41 -17.56 -2.38
CA LYS A 102 -4.51 -17.91 -3.81
C LYS A 102 -3.18 -18.44 -4.37
N ALA A 103 -2.04 -18.01 -3.82
CA ALA A 103 -0.72 -18.48 -4.20
C ALA A 103 -0.24 -19.75 -3.46
N ILE A 104 -0.92 -20.21 -2.40
CA ILE A 104 -0.60 -21.45 -1.67
C ILE A 104 -0.87 -22.69 -2.54
N PRO A 105 -2.02 -22.83 -3.23
CA PRO A 105 -2.22 -23.88 -4.24
C PRO A 105 -1.15 -23.80 -5.32
N ILE A 106 -0.77 -22.59 -5.74
CA ILE A 106 0.25 -22.34 -6.77
C ILE A 106 1.66 -22.76 -6.31
N GLY A 107 2.01 -22.53 -5.03
CA GLY A 107 3.29 -22.94 -4.45
C GLY A 107 3.39 -24.45 -4.17
N ILE A 108 2.26 -25.11 -3.89
CA ILE A 108 2.15 -26.58 -3.80
C ILE A 108 2.19 -27.20 -5.20
N ILE A 109 1.55 -26.56 -6.18
CA ILE A 109 1.60 -26.95 -7.58
C ILE A 109 3.06 -26.81 -8.07
N ALA A 110 3.81 -25.76 -7.71
CA ALA A 110 5.21 -25.46 -8.12
C ALA A 110 6.30 -26.49 -7.79
N ILE A 111 5.94 -27.69 -7.31
CA ILE A 111 6.84 -28.85 -7.26
C ILE A 111 6.97 -29.40 -8.70
N PRO A 112 8.19 -29.60 -9.27
CA PRO A 112 8.38 -29.92 -10.70
C PRO A 112 7.65 -31.21 -11.15
N PRO A 113 7.24 -31.33 -12.45
CA PRO A 113 7.75 -30.60 -13.62
C PRO A 113 6.77 -29.70 -14.41
N PHE A 114 5.45 -29.71 -14.17
CA PHE A 114 4.47 -29.01 -15.05
C PHE A 114 3.91 -27.69 -14.51
N ALA A 115 4.14 -27.40 -13.23
CA ALA A 115 3.51 -26.30 -12.53
C ALA A 115 4.17 -24.93 -12.70
N ASN A 116 5.48 -24.89 -12.93
CA ASN A 116 6.22 -23.65 -13.15
C ASN A 116 5.67 -22.87 -14.35
N PHE A 117 5.18 -23.58 -15.37
CA PHE A 117 4.60 -22.94 -16.55
C PHE A 117 3.28 -22.24 -16.20
N LEU A 118 2.40 -22.87 -15.41
CA LEU A 118 1.12 -22.30 -15.03
C LEU A 118 1.27 -21.02 -14.19
N VAL A 119 2.22 -20.98 -13.25
CA VAL A 119 2.50 -19.77 -12.45
C VAL A 119 2.92 -18.61 -13.35
N ILE A 120 3.81 -18.87 -14.31
CA ILE A 120 4.34 -17.86 -15.23
C ILE A 120 3.26 -17.42 -16.24
N VAL A 121 2.43 -18.34 -16.73
CA VAL A 121 1.26 -18.05 -17.57
C VAL A 121 0.27 -17.16 -16.80
N LEU A 122 -0.08 -17.52 -15.56
CA LEU A 122 -0.97 -16.69 -14.74
C LEU A 122 -0.36 -15.32 -14.44
N MET A 123 0.95 -15.24 -14.27
CA MET A 123 1.67 -13.97 -14.07
C MET A 123 1.70 -13.10 -15.33
N TYR A 124 1.75 -13.71 -16.52
CA TYR A 124 1.66 -13.04 -17.81
C TYR A 124 0.24 -12.53 -18.11
N PHE A 125 -0.79 -13.35 -17.84
CA PHE A 125 -2.19 -12.99 -18.09
C PHE A 125 -2.82 -12.13 -16.98
N PHE A 126 -2.37 -12.27 -15.73
CA PHE A 126 -2.89 -11.54 -14.57
C PHE A 126 -1.78 -10.81 -13.78
N PRO A 127 -0.99 -9.94 -14.43
CA PRO A 127 0.13 -9.24 -13.79
C PRO A 127 -0.30 -8.42 -12.57
N ARG A 128 -1.49 -7.81 -12.59
CA ARG A 128 -2.02 -6.98 -11.50
C ARG A 128 -2.26 -7.75 -10.19
N GLN A 129 -2.51 -9.06 -10.25
CA GLN A 129 -2.85 -9.88 -9.07
C GLN A 129 -1.66 -10.67 -8.53
N PHE A 130 -0.70 -11.02 -9.38
CA PHE A 130 0.42 -11.89 -9.03
C PHE A 130 1.78 -11.18 -8.99
N LEU A 131 1.95 -10.08 -9.71
CA LEU A 131 3.19 -9.30 -9.67
C LEU A 131 3.12 -8.25 -8.57
N ILE A 132 4.14 -8.26 -7.72
CA ILE A 132 4.39 -7.17 -6.77
C ILE A 132 4.77 -5.91 -7.55
N ARG A 133 4.44 -4.72 -7.05
CA ARG A 133 4.63 -3.41 -7.72
C ARG A 133 6.04 -3.22 -8.31
N TYR A 134 7.06 -3.84 -7.71
CA TYR A 134 8.45 -3.82 -8.17
C TYR A 134 8.68 -4.47 -9.54
N PHE A 135 7.84 -5.43 -9.93
CA PHE A 135 7.96 -6.15 -11.20
C PHE A 135 7.16 -5.52 -12.34
N TRP A 136 6.40 -4.46 -12.06
CA TRP A 136 5.62 -3.80 -13.09
C TRP A 136 6.52 -2.92 -13.94
N THR A 137 6.40 -3.04 -15.25
CA THR A 137 7.06 -2.09 -16.17
C THR A 137 6.55 -0.67 -15.90
N PRO A 138 7.34 0.39 -16.20
CA PRO A 138 6.90 1.77 -15.96
C PRO A 138 5.55 2.10 -16.62
N ARG A 139 5.29 1.53 -17.81
CA ARG A 139 3.99 1.65 -18.51
C ARG A 139 2.86 0.97 -17.72
N GLN A 140 3.06 -0.27 -17.30
CA GLN A 140 2.07 -1.00 -16.50
C GLN A 140 1.80 -0.33 -15.15
N GLN A 141 2.81 0.28 -14.53
CA GLN A 141 2.61 1.02 -13.28
C GLN A 141 1.62 2.17 -13.46
N VAL A 142 1.78 2.97 -14.52
CA VAL A 142 0.86 4.06 -14.85
C VAL A 142 -0.53 3.52 -15.16
N GLU A 143 -0.65 2.50 -16.01
CA GLU A 143 -1.94 1.90 -16.37
C GLU A 143 -2.68 1.34 -15.16
N PHE A 144 -1.99 0.62 -14.28
CA PHE A 144 -2.63 0.04 -13.10
C PHE A 144 -3.02 1.10 -12.08
N LEU A 145 -2.18 2.12 -11.86
CA LEU A 145 -2.52 3.26 -11.00
C LEU A 145 -3.74 4.01 -11.54
N ASP A 146 -3.81 4.23 -12.86
CA ASP A 146 -4.99 4.83 -13.49
C ASP A 146 -6.23 3.95 -13.34
N ALA A 147 -6.11 2.63 -13.51
CA ALA A 147 -7.22 1.70 -13.29
C ALA A 147 -7.70 1.68 -11.83
N TYR A 148 -6.79 1.72 -10.87
CA TYR A 148 -7.13 1.84 -9.44
C TYR A 148 -7.76 3.20 -9.13
N HIS A 149 -7.31 4.28 -9.76
CA HIS A 149 -7.91 5.59 -9.63
C HIS A 149 -9.31 5.67 -10.26
N ALA A 150 -9.55 4.97 -11.38
CA ALA A 150 -10.89 4.85 -11.97
C ALA A 150 -11.87 4.19 -10.99
N ILE A 151 -11.45 3.11 -10.32
CA ILE A 151 -12.25 2.46 -9.26
C ILE A 151 -12.54 3.42 -8.10
N ARG A 152 -11.57 4.25 -7.68
CA ARG A 152 -11.81 5.29 -6.67
C ARG A 152 -12.83 6.32 -7.15
N ARG A 153 -12.71 6.74 -8.41
CA ARG A 153 -13.60 7.71 -9.05
C ARG A 153 -15.06 7.26 -9.03
N GLU A 154 -15.31 5.98 -9.26
CA GLU A 154 -16.66 5.40 -9.22
C GLU A 154 -17.29 5.47 -7.82
N VAL A 155 -16.48 5.45 -6.75
CA VAL A 155 -16.97 5.42 -5.35
C VAL A 155 -16.99 6.79 -4.68
N TYR A 156 -16.26 7.79 -5.20
CA TYR A 156 -16.31 9.14 -4.64
C TYR A 156 -17.73 9.74 -4.56
N PRO A 157 -18.62 9.56 -5.55
CA PRO A 157 -20.02 9.98 -5.44
C PRO A 157 -20.73 9.42 -4.20
N ASP A 158 -20.59 8.12 -3.91
CA ASP A 158 -21.19 7.47 -2.74
C ASP A 158 -20.70 8.06 -1.41
N VAL A 159 -19.42 8.42 -1.35
CA VAL A 159 -18.81 9.09 -0.18
C VAL A 159 -19.42 10.47 0.02
N VAL A 160 -19.50 11.27 -1.05
CA VAL A 160 -20.03 12.64 -1.00
C VAL A 160 -21.54 12.62 -0.71
N GLU A 161 -22.29 11.67 -1.27
CA GLU A 161 -23.71 11.49 -0.98
C GLU A 161 -23.92 11.08 0.49
N SER A 162 -23.15 10.10 0.98
CA SER A 162 -23.20 9.69 2.39
C SER A 162 -22.87 10.85 3.35
N LEU A 163 -21.92 11.71 2.98
CA LEU A 163 -21.57 12.91 3.71
C LEU A 163 -22.71 13.94 3.68
N ALA A 164 -23.30 14.18 2.51
CA ALA A 164 -24.43 15.09 2.35
C ALA A 164 -25.66 14.64 3.15
N LEU A 165 -25.95 13.34 3.19
CA LEU A 165 -27.03 12.77 4.00
C LEU A 165 -26.79 13.00 5.50
N ALA A 166 -25.56 12.85 5.98
CA ALA A 166 -25.20 13.14 7.36
C ALA A 166 -25.24 14.64 7.67
N ALA A 167 -24.87 15.49 6.70
CA ALA A 167 -24.94 16.95 6.82
C ALA A 167 -26.38 17.48 6.92
N ARG A 168 -27.37 16.78 6.34
CA ARG A 168 -28.80 17.15 6.49
C ARG A 168 -29.30 17.08 7.92
N SER A 169 -28.73 16.18 8.74
CA SER A 169 -29.08 16.04 10.16
C SER A 169 -28.33 17.01 11.08
N LEU A 170 -27.39 17.80 10.56
CA LEU A 170 -26.64 18.78 11.33
C LEU A 170 -27.29 20.17 11.22
N PRO A 171 -27.27 20.97 12.30
CA PRO A 171 -27.79 22.34 12.27
C PRO A 171 -26.91 23.28 11.42
N GLU A 172 -25.59 23.03 11.35
CA GLU A 172 -24.65 23.89 10.62
C GLU A 172 -24.75 23.71 9.09
N PRO A 173 -25.06 24.78 8.32
CA PRO A 173 -25.19 24.69 6.86
C PRO A 173 -23.86 24.53 6.12
N GLN A 174 -22.73 24.89 6.77
CA GLN A 174 -21.40 24.95 6.17
C GLN A 174 -20.97 23.64 5.49
N LEU A 175 -21.28 22.49 6.11
CA LEU A 175 -20.94 21.20 5.52
C LEU A 175 -21.79 20.87 4.30
N ARG A 176 -23.07 21.27 4.29
CA ARG A 176 -23.96 21.08 3.14
C ARG A 176 -23.47 21.89 1.94
N GLU A 177 -23.11 23.14 2.17
CA GLU A 177 -22.54 24.01 1.14
C GLU A 177 -21.25 23.43 0.57
N LEU A 178 -20.35 22.92 1.42
CA LEU A 178 -19.14 22.23 0.99
C LEU A 178 -19.43 21.01 0.12
N CYS A 179 -20.39 20.16 0.50
CA CYS A 179 -20.79 19.02 -0.31
C CYS A 179 -21.30 19.47 -1.68
N THR A 180 -22.15 20.51 -1.76
CA THR A 180 -22.66 21.00 -3.04
C THR A 180 -21.55 21.61 -3.91
N LYS A 181 -20.58 22.30 -3.30
CA LYS A 181 -19.40 22.86 -3.98
C LYS A 181 -18.56 21.76 -4.62
N VAL A 182 -18.31 20.67 -3.88
CA VAL A 182 -17.59 19.49 -4.38
C VAL A 182 -18.37 18.80 -5.50
N GLN A 183 -19.69 18.63 -5.36
CA GLN A 183 -20.54 18.04 -6.41
C GLN A 183 -20.56 18.86 -7.70
N ARG A 184 -20.43 20.19 -7.61
CA ARG A 184 -20.27 21.09 -8.76
C ARG A 184 -18.87 21.05 -9.39
N GLY A 185 -17.95 20.22 -8.87
CA GLY A 185 -16.58 20.10 -9.35
C GLY A 185 -15.62 21.17 -8.82
N SER A 186 -16.03 21.98 -7.84
CA SER A 186 -15.17 23.00 -7.24
C SER A 186 -14.34 22.43 -6.07
N GLN A 187 -13.07 22.80 -6.01
CA GLN A 187 -12.18 22.39 -4.91
C GLN A 187 -12.39 23.29 -3.67
N PRO A 188 -12.68 22.72 -2.49
CA PRO A 188 -12.80 23.48 -1.25
C PRO A 188 -11.42 23.99 -0.78
N ARG A 189 -11.40 25.18 -0.17
CA ARG A 189 -10.17 25.76 0.40
C ARG A 189 -9.85 25.10 1.74
N VAL A 190 -8.57 25.04 2.10
CA VAL A 190 -8.11 24.49 3.38
C VAL A 190 -8.79 25.17 4.58
N ALA A 191 -9.02 26.48 4.53
CA ALA A 191 -9.71 27.23 5.57
C ALA A 191 -11.17 26.78 5.78
N GLU A 192 -11.90 26.51 4.68
CA GLU A 192 -13.28 26.03 4.73
C GLU A 192 -13.35 24.62 5.33
N LEU A 193 -12.42 23.75 4.94
CA LEU A 193 -12.31 22.40 5.51
C LEU A 193 -11.95 22.43 6.99
N TYR A 194 -11.08 23.35 7.40
CA TYR A 194 -10.69 23.49 8.80
C TYR A 194 -11.85 24.02 9.67
N ALA A 195 -12.73 24.86 9.12
CA ALA A 195 -13.90 25.38 9.84
C ALA A 195 -14.86 24.25 10.27
N VAL A 196 -15.08 23.25 9.41
CA VAL A 196 -16.01 22.14 9.68
C VAL A 196 -15.42 21.01 10.53
N ARG A 197 -14.16 21.09 10.95
CA ARG A 197 -13.44 20.00 11.66
C ARG A 197 -14.19 19.49 12.90
N GLY A 198 -14.86 20.39 13.64
CA GLY A 198 -15.57 20.05 14.87
C GLY A 198 -16.73 19.07 14.64
N LEU A 199 -17.36 19.13 13.46
CA LEU A 199 -18.49 18.27 13.09
C LEU A 199 -18.10 16.79 13.01
N PHE A 200 -16.81 16.49 12.76
CA PHE A 200 -16.29 15.13 12.61
C PHE A 200 -15.88 14.47 13.94
N LEU A 201 -15.98 15.18 15.07
CA LEU A 201 -15.64 14.64 16.38
C LEU A 201 -16.77 13.76 16.96
N ALA A 202 -18.02 14.09 16.66
CA ALA A 202 -19.20 13.48 17.26
C ALA A 202 -20.17 12.89 16.22
N SER A 203 -21.28 12.34 16.70
CA SER A 203 -22.36 11.85 15.81
C SER A 203 -22.90 13.02 14.97
N PRO A 204 -23.21 12.83 13.67
CA PRO A 204 -23.23 11.57 12.91
C PRO A 204 -21.93 11.24 12.16
N LEU A 205 -20.94 12.13 12.15
CA LEU A 205 -19.75 12.03 11.29
C LEU A 205 -18.53 11.38 11.96
N GLY A 206 -18.54 11.24 13.28
CA GLY A 206 -17.48 10.57 14.02
C GLY A 206 -17.30 9.15 13.52
N LEU A 207 -16.04 8.72 13.33
CA LEU A 207 -15.69 7.44 12.68
C LEU A 207 -16.42 6.22 13.29
N ASN A 208 -16.67 6.23 14.60
CA ASN A 208 -17.38 5.17 15.30
C ASN A 208 -18.90 5.17 15.08
N LYS A 209 -19.46 6.34 14.72
CA LYS A 209 -20.89 6.58 14.52
C LYS A 209 -21.29 6.65 13.03
N LEU A 210 -20.32 6.68 12.12
CA LEU A 210 -20.57 6.64 10.68
C LEU A 210 -21.45 5.45 10.29
N ARG A 211 -22.36 5.69 9.35
CA ARG A 211 -23.20 4.66 8.73
C ARG A 211 -22.33 3.59 8.06
N VAL A 212 -22.82 2.36 8.03
CA VAL A 212 -22.07 1.22 7.46
C VAL A 212 -21.79 1.42 5.97
N SER A 213 -22.73 2.00 5.21
CA SER A 213 -22.53 2.35 3.80
C SER A 213 -21.34 3.30 3.62
N HIS A 214 -21.29 4.37 4.40
CA HIS A 214 -20.21 5.36 4.36
C HIS A 214 -18.85 4.73 4.73
N VAL A 215 -18.81 3.89 5.77
CA VAL A 215 -17.59 3.15 6.16
C VAL A 215 -17.11 2.23 5.04
N LYS A 216 -18.01 1.53 4.35
CA LYS A 216 -17.67 0.66 3.20
C LYS A 216 -17.14 1.48 2.03
N ALA A 217 -17.78 2.58 1.67
CA ALA A 217 -17.35 3.49 0.61
C ALA A 217 -15.94 4.05 0.88
N LEU A 218 -15.70 4.57 2.08
CA LEU A 218 -14.37 5.04 2.51
C LEU A 218 -13.32 3.92 2.49
N SER A 219 -13.70 2.72 2.91
CA SER A 219 -12.80 1.55 2.89
C SER A 219 -12.40 1.21 1.45
N HIS A 220 -13.33 1.29 0.50
CA HIS A 220 -13.06 1.02 -0.90
C HIS A 220 -12.13 2.07 -1.53
N VAL A 221 -12.37 3.36 -1.27
CA VAL A 221 -11.50 4.46 -1.72
C VAL A 221 -10.07 4.29 -1.21
N LEU A 222 -9.90 3.83 0.03
CA LEU A 222 -8.59 3.61 0.65
C LEU A 222 -8.02 2.20 0.37
N PHE A 223 -8.60 1.45 -0.58
CA PHE A 223 -8.20 0.09 -0.96
C PHE A 223 -8.12 -0.91 0.20
N LEU A 224 -8.95 -0.71 1.24
CA LEU A 224 -9.15 -1.66 2.34
C LEU A 224 -10.20 -2.70 1.92
N THR A 225 -10.16 -3.93 2.48
CA THR A 225 -11.15 -4.97 2.15
C THR A 225 -12.55 -4.57 2.61
N PRO A 226 -13.50 -4.23 1.71
CA PRO A 226 -14.81 -3.69 2.09
C PRO A 226 -15.78 -4.76 2.61
N HIS A 227 -15.48 -6.05 2.39
CA HIS A 227 -16.33 -7.18 2.77
C HIS A 227 -16.20 -7.58 4.26
N LEU A 228 -15.33 -6.92 5.02
CA LEU A 228 -15.17 -7.20 6.45
C LEU A 228 -16.36 -6.63 7.26
N PRO A 229 -16.65 -7.19 8.44
CA PRO A 229 -17.65 -6.60 9.34
C PRO A 229 -17.31 -5.16 9.71
N ALA A 230 -18.34 -4.33 9.94
CA ALA A 230 -18.19 -2.88 10.07
C ALA A 230 -17.26 -2.44 11.22
N LEU A 231 -17.17 -3.22 12.31
CA LEU A 231 -16.23 -2.96 13.41
C LEU A 231 -14.77 -3.05 12.95
N PHE A 232 -14.42 -4.10 12.19
CA PHE A 232 -13.10 -4.27 11.63
C PHE A 232 -12.78 -3.20 10.57
N LEU A 233 -13.75 -2.83 9.73
CA LEU A 233 -13.57 -1.74 8.76
C LEU A 233 -13.22 -0.43 9.46
N ARG A 234 -13.95 -0.05 10.51
CA ARG A 234 -13.66 1.15 11.30
C ARG A 234 -12.28 1.12 11.93
N TYR A 235 -11.89 -0.01 12.53
CA TYR A 235 -10.56 -0.19 13.09
C TYR A 235 -9.46 -0.03 12.03
N ARG A 236 -9.66 -0.63 10.84
CA ARG A 236 -8.70 -0.55 9.73
C ARG A 236 -8.61 0.87 9.15
N LEU A 237 -9.73 1.54 8.97
CA LEU A 237 -9.78 2.95 8.57
C LEU A 237 -9.01 3.82 9.57
N ARG A 238 -9.29 3.68 10.87
CA ARG A 238 -8.60 4.42 11.92
C ARG A 238 -7.09 4.18 11.88
N SER A 239 -6.68 2.93 11.79
CA SER A 239 -5.26 2.55 11.73
C SER A 239 -4.57 3.13 10.49
N HIS A 240 -5.23 3.09 9.34
CA HIS A 240 -4.71 3.61 8.08
C HIS A 240 -4.59 5.15 8.09
N VAL A 241 -5.60 5.85 8.60
CA VAL A 241 -5.56 7.32 8.72
C VAL A 241 -4.47 7.76 9.72
N LEU A 242 -4.29 7.04 10.83
CA LEU A 242 -3.20 7.31 11.77
C LEU A 242 -1.82 7.08 11.14
N GLU A 243 -1.67 6.04 10.32
CA GLU A 243 -0.45 5.81 9.57
C GLU A 243 -0.14 6.95 8.59
N ILE A 244 -1.13 7.39 7.80
CA ILE A 244 -0.98 8.55 6.90
C ILE A 244 -0.59 9.80 7.68
N ARG A 245 -1.21 10.03 8.84
CA ARG A 245 -0.88 11.18 9.71
C ARG A 245 0.56 11.12 10.23
N HIS A 246 1.05 9.95 10.61
CA HIS A 246 2.43 9.79 11.03
C HIS A 246 3.41 10.06 9.88
N LEU A 247 3.08 9.60 8.67
CA LEU A 247 3.84 9.91 7.47
C LEU A 247 3.82 11.41 7.16
N ASP A 248 2.67 12.07 7.25
CA ASP A 248 2.53 13.51 7.05
C ASP A 248 3.44 14.31 7.98
N ARG A 249 3.45 13.98 9.28
CA ARG A 249 4.34 14.61 10.26
C ARG A 249 5.82 14.31 10.00
N ALA A 250 6.14 13.14 9.46
CA ALA A 250 7.51 12.79 9.11
C ALA A 250 7.97 13.54 7.86
N MET A 251 7.11 13.68 6.85
CA MET A 251 7.37 14.48 5.65
C MET A 251 7.53 15.97 5.99
N LEU A 252 6.69 16.51 6.87
CA LEU A 252 6.82 17.90 7.32
C LEU A 252 8.17 18.17 8.01
N ARG A 253 8.69 17.20 8.76
CA ARG A 253 10.01 17.28 9.41
C ARG A 253 11.17 17.17 8.43
N LEU A 254 11.02 16.37 7.37
CA LEU A 254 12.02 16.19 6.32
C LEU A 254 12.08 17.41 5.37
N GLY A 255 10.92 18.00 5.08
CA GLY A 255 10.77 19.05 4.08
C GLY A 255 10.40 18.49 2.71
N LEU A 256 9.50 19.20 2.00
CA LEU A 256 9.01 18.80 0.68
C LEU A 256 10.05 18.96 -0.44
N SER A 257 11.10 19.74 -0.21
CA SER A 257 12.22 19.95 -1.13
C SER A 257 13.15 18.75 -1.22
N GLU A 258 13.23 17.93 -0.16
CA GLU A 258 14.13 16.76 -0.09
C GLU A 258 13.51 15.48 -0.68
N LEU A 259 12.22 15.51 -1.04
CA LEU A 259 11.51 14.36 -1.61
C LEU A 259 11.85 14.19 -3.09
N SER A 260 12.11 12.94 -3.50
CA SER A 260 12.22 12.61 -4.93
C SER A 260 10.87 12.79 -5.64
N GLU A 261 10.90 12.92 -6.97
CA GLU A 261 9.67 13.01 -7.76
C GLU A 261 8.80 11.74 -7.59
N GLU A 262 9.42 10.56 -7.50
CA GLU A 262 8.65 9.33 -7.27
C GLU A 262 8.05 9.28 -5.86
N GLU A 263 8.79 9.69 -4.83
CA GLU A 263 8.30 9.79 -3.46
C GLU A 263 7.12 10.77 -3.39
N LEU A 264 7.23 11.92 -4.04
CA LEU A 264 6.18 12.94 -4.10
C LEU A 264 4.91 12.42 -4.79
N LYS A 265 5.04 11.81 -5.97
CA LYS A 265 3.89 11.23 -6.70
C LYS A 265 3.25 10.10 -5.90
N ALA A 266 4.05 9.20 -5.32
CA ALA A 266 3.56 8.11 -4.48
C ALA A 266 2.82 8.63 -3.24
N ALA A 267 3.33 9.69 -2.60
CA ALA A 267 2.70 10.34 -1.47
C ALA A 267 1.34 10.94 -1.86
N CYS A 268 1.25 11.65 -2.98
CA CYS A 268 -0.01 12.21 -3.48
C CYS A 268 -1.03 11.10 -3.79
N TYR A 269 -0.59 10.05 -4.48
CA TYR A 269 -1.44 8.90 -4.83
C TYR A 269 -1.99 8.17 -3.60
N LEU A 270 -1.16 7.98 -2.57
CA LEU A 270 -1.59 7.35 -1.31
C LEU A 270 -2.79 8.08 -0.68
N ARG A 271 -2.82 9.41 -0.80
CA ARG A 271 -3.83 10.28 -0.19
C ARG A 271 -5.06 10.52 -1.07
N GLY A 272 -5.09 9.94 -2.28
CA GLY A 272 -6.25 9.98 -3.17
C GLY A 272 -6.09 10.81 -4.45
N LEU A 273 -4.99 11.55 -4.61
CA LEU A 273 -4.76 12.38 -5.80
C LEU A 273 -4.26 11.52 -6.97
N ASN A 274 -4.76 11.74 -8.19
CA ASN A 274 -4.16 11.10 -9.36
C ASN A 274 -2.82 11.76 -9.76
N SER A 275 -1.72 11.28 -9.19
CA SER A 275 -0.38 11.83 -9.46
C SER A 275 0.22 11.43 -10.80
N THR A 276 -0.38 10.49 -11.55
CA THR A 276 0.17 10.02 -12.84
C THR A 276 0.03 11.07 -13.93
N ARG A 277 -0.97 11.95 -13.81
CA ARG A 277 -1.34 12.96 -14.82
C ARG A 277 -0.92 14.39 -14.46
N LEU A 278 -0.32 14.56 -13.28
CA LEU A 278 0.08 15.86 -12.75
C LEU A 278 1.59 16.02 -12.81
N SER A 279 2.04 17.25 -13.01
CA SER A 279 3.45 17.61 -12.90
C SER A 279 3.92 17.50 -11.44
N ALA A 280 5.23 17.37 -11.25
CA ALA A 280 5.83 17.38 -9.92
C ALA A 280 5.52 18.67 -9.14
N SER A 281 5.44 19.81 -9.83
CA SER A 281 5.13 21.11 -9.21
C SER A 281 3.71 21.17 -8.66
N GLU A 282 2.72 20.69 -9.41
CA GLU A 282 1.32 20.61 -9.00
C GLU A 282 1.13 19.62 -7.85
N CYS A 283 1.80 18.47 -7.91
CA CYS A 283 1.80 17.50 -6.81
C CYS A 283 2.37 18.11 -5.53
N ARG A 284 3.45 18.90 -5.64
CA ARG A 284 4.06 19.58 -4.49
C ARG A 284 3.13 20.62 -3.88
N ALA A 285 2.54 21.49 -4.71
CA ALA A 285 1.59 22.50 -4.25
C ALA A 285 0.36 21.88 -3.58
N TRP A 286 -0.18 20.79 -4.14
CA TRP A 286 -1.28 20.06 -3.53
C TRP A 286 -0.88 19.42 -2.20
N LEU A 287 0.29 18.79 -2.14
CA LEU A 287 0.76 18.11 -0.92
C LEU A 287 1.04 19.10 0.20
N GLU A 288 1.53 20.29 -0.12
CA GLU A 288 1.71 21.39 0.84
C GLU A 288 0.37 21.80 1.47
N GLN A 289 -0.67 21.99 0.64
CA GLN A 289 -2.02 22.28 1.14
C GLN A 289 -2.57 21.13 2.01
N TRP A 290 -2.35 19.88 1.60
CA TRP A 290 -2.74 18.70 2.36
C TRP A 290 -2.07 18.67 3.74
N LEU A 291 -0.74 18.86 3.80
CA LEU A 291 0.01 18.84 5.05
C LEU A 291 -0.38 20.00 5.96
N GLY A 292 -0.64 21.18 5.39
CA GLY A 292 -1.15 22.35 6.10
C GLY A 292 -2.49 22.09 6.80
N LEU A 293 -3.29 21.16 6.28
CA LEU A 293 -4.53 20.69 6.92
C LEU A 293 -4.25 19.52 7.88
N SER A 294 -3.69 18.41 7.39
CA SER A 294 -3.63 17.14 8.11
C SER A 294 -2.81 17.20 9.39
N CYS A 295 -1.75 18.02 9.41
CA CYS A 295 -0.91 18.19 10.59
C CYS A 295 -1.53 19.11 11.64
N LYS A 296 -2.51 19.95 11.28
CA LYS A 296 -3.27 20.82 12.20
C LYS A 296 -4.47 20.11 12.84
N LEU A 297 -4.93 19.00 12.26
CA LEU A 297 -6.02 18.20 12.84
C LEU A 297 -5.49 17.39 14.03
N GLN A 298 -6.18 17.48 15.17
CA GLN A 298 -5.84 16.80 16.44
C GLN A 298 -6.39 15.38 16.50
#